data_AF-A0A3B9IDW4-F1
#
_entry.id   AF-A0A3B9IDW4-F1
#
_cell.length_a   1.000
_cell.length_b   1.000
_cell.length_c   1.000
_cell.angle_alpha   90.00
_cell.angle_beta   90.00
_cell.angle_gamma   90.00
#
_symmetry.space_group_name_H-M   'P 1'
#
loop_
_entity.id
_entity.type
_entity.pdbx_description
1 polymer ?
#
loop_
_entity_poly.entity_id
_entity_poly.type
_entity_poly.pdbx_seq_one_letter_code
_entity_poly.pdbx_strand_id
1 'polypeptide(L)'
;MDLAKYEKKHVRVADIYGGTFTGLASYGNYEFLMHEYGGDEDGIFIEDFLIYHSQIDSIEEIEVHGTAELCTDRMVLRRYCPEDADVLYQKFGSDPAMSRYSGWNPYETLDMAQETVRRFIDSYGDERSYSWVMDVDDVLIGTIGAYDFQNDRIEVGFSVAAGWQGRGLATEALKKVLEYLTENEG
;
A
#
# COMPACT_ATOMS: atom_id res chain seq x y z
N MET A 1 22.26 18.74 9.80
CA MET A 1 21.30 17.74 10.34
C MET A 1 22.02 16.41 10.45
N ASP A 2 21.64 15.51 11.36
CA ASP A 2 22.20 14.14 11.36
C ASP A 2 21.29 13.25 10.50
N LEU A 3 21.74 12.88 9.29
CA LEU A 3 20.98 12.05 8.36
C LEU A 3 21.05 10.56 8.69
N ALA A 4 22.14 10.11 9.34
CA ALA A 4 22.35 8.71 9.67
C ALA A 4 21.30 8.17 10.66
N LYS A 5 20.67 9.04 11.47
CA LYS A 5 19.59 8.65 12.39
C LYS A 5 18.31 8.19 11.68
N TYR A 6 18.17 8.49 10.38
CA TYR A 6 17.03 8.12 9.54
C TYR A 6 17.27 6.84 8.73
N GLU A 7 18.43 6.19 8.88
CA GLU A 7 18.72 4.91 8.25
C GLU A 7 17.64 3.87 8.56
N LYS A 8 17.05 3.29 7.51
CA LYS A 8 15.98 2.29 7.56
C LYS A 8 14.71 2.77 8.26
N LYS A 9 14.47 4.08 8.26
CA LYS A 9 13.23 4.67 8.75
C LYS A 9 12.38 5.14 7.60
N HIS A 10 11.07 5.05 7.76
CA HIS A 10 10.17 5.77 6.88
C HIS A 10 10.26 7.26 7.20
N VAL A 11 10.45 8.07 6.18
CA VAL A 11 10.59 9.52 6.33
C VAL A 11 9.82 10.28 5.26
N ARG A 12 9.46 11.51 5.60
CA ARG A 12 9.09 12.55 4.64
C ARG A 12 10.21 13.57 4.57
N VAL A 13 10.71 13.84 3.38
CA VAL A 13 11.75 14.82 3.06
C VAL A 13 11.15 15.93 2.20
N ALA A 14 11.28 17.17 2.65
CA ALA A 14 11.06 18.33 1.80
C ALA A 14 12.42 18.88 1.35
N ASP A 15 12.58 19.13 0.05
CA ASP A 15 13.78 19.76 -0.49
C ASP A 15 13.63 21.30 -0.60
N ILE A 16 14.76 22.00 -0.76
CA ILE A 16 14.80 23.45 -0.91
C ILE A 16 14.22 23.95 -2.24
N TYR A 17 13.87 23.05 -3.16
CA TYR A 17 13.28 23.35 -4.46
C TYR A 17 11.75 23.19 -4.46
N GLY A 18 11.16 22.80 -3.33
CA GLY A 18 9.72 22.59 -3.17
C GLY A 18 9.24 21.17 -3.52
N GLY A 19 10.15 20.22 -3.69
CA GLY A 19 9.86 18.80 -3.81
C GLY A 19 9.55 18.17 -2.45
N THR A 20 8.68 17.15 -2.44
CA THR A 20 8.42 16.32 -1.26
C THR A 20 8.55 14.86 -1.64
N PHE A 21 9.31 14.12 -0.84
CA PHE A 21 9.65 12.72 -1.06
C PHE A 21 9.30 11.94 0.20
N THR A 22 8.59 10.83 0.04
CA THR A 22 8.21 9.97 1.16
C THR A 22 8.62 8.55 0.87
N GLY A 23 9.29 7.89 1.81
CA GLY A 23 9.69 6.50 1.64
C GLY A 23 10.70 6.02 2.67
N LEU A 24 11.22 4.82 2.45
CA LEU A 24 12.26 4.23 3.28
C LEU A 24 13.59 4.94 3.00
N ALA A 25 14.17 5.52 4.04
CA ALA A 25 15.45 6.19 3.96
C ALA A 25 16.63 5.22 4.04
N SER A 26 17.63 5.46 3.18
CA SER A 26 18.95 4.86 3.25
C SER A 26 20.01 5.97 3.25
N TYR A 27 20.88 5.98 4.25
CA TYR A 27 21.90 7.00 4.40
C TYR A 27 23.10 6.74 3.50
N GLY A 28 23.39 7.70 2.62
CA GLY A 28 24.60 7.71 1.79
C GLY A 28 25.67 8.57 2.45
N ASN A 29 26.72 7.94 2.99
CA ASN A 29 27.87 8.69 3.51
C ASN A 29 28.71 9.31 2.37
N TYR A 30 29.51 10.32 2.70
CA TYR A 30 30.38 11.03 1.77
C TYR A 30 31.28 10.09 0.93
N GLU A 31 31.94 9.11 1.55
CA GLU A 31 32.88 8.23 0.83
C GLU A 31 32.18 7.40 -0.26
N PHE A 32 31.01 6.86 0.08
CA PHE A 32 30.17 6.11 -0.84
C PHE A 32 29.64 7.00 -1.97
N LEU A 33 29.07 8.16 -1.63
CA LEU A 33 28.47 9.06 -2.61
C LEU A 33 29.52 9.69 -3.55
N MET A 34 30.71 9.99 -3.04
CA MET A 34 31.82 10.48 -3.87
C MET A 34 32.27 9.42 -4.88
N HIS A 35 32.40 8.17 -4.44
CA HIS A 35 32.86 7.08 -5.31
C HIS A 35 31.83 6.69 -6.38
N GLU A 36 30.56 6.53 -5.99
CA GLU A 36 29.50 6.00 -6.86
C GLU A 36 28.79 7.09 -7.67
N TYR A 37 28.60 8.28 -7.09
CA TYR A 37 27.78 9.36 -7.67
C TYR A 37 28.57 10.65 -7.93
N GLY A 38 29.85 10.72 -7.54
CA GLY A 38 30.67 11.93 -7.67
C GLY A 38 30.23 13.08 -6.77
N GLY A 39 29.42 12.78 -5.73
CA GLY A 39 28.98 13.77 -4.76
C GLY A 39 30.12 14.24 -3.84
N ASP A 40 30.01 15.46 -3.32
CA ASP A 40 30.99 16.06 -2.40
C ASP A 40 30.48 16.21 -0.96
N GLU A 41 29.30 15.65 -0.68
CA GLU A 41 28.66 15.65 0.64
C GLU A 41 27.91 14.33 0.91
N ASP A 42 27.41 14.18 2.14
CA ASP A 42 26.50 13.11 2.49
C ASP A 42 25.07 13.39 1.98
N GLY A 43 24.23 12.37 1.98
CA GLY A 43 22.87 12.48 1.47
C GLY A 43 21.99 11.34 1.95
N ILE A 44 20.74 11.38 1.53
CA ILE A 44 19.76 10.35 1.83
C ILE A 44 19.12 9.86 0.55
N PHE A 45 18.98 8.54 0.41
CA PHE A 45 18.18 7.92 -0.61
C PHE A 45 16.77 7.72 -0.07
N ILE A 46 15.78 8.20 -0.80
CA ILE A 46 14.37 7.85 -0.62
C ILE A 46 13.97 7.01 -1.82
N GLU A 47 13.84 5.70 -1.61
CA GLU A 47 13.72 4.73 -2.72
C GLU A 47 14.87 4.90 -3.73
N ASP A 48 14.57 5.31 -4.96
CA ASP A 48 15.55 5.54 -6.04
C ASP A 48 16.07 7.00 -6.11
N PHE A 49 15.60 7.90 -5.24
CA PHE A 49 15.94 9.32 -5.27
C PHE A 49 17.04 9.66 -4.26
N LEU A 50 18.21 10.08 -4.75
CA LEU A 50 19.26 10.67 -3.92
C LEU A 50 18.99 12.17 -3.71
N ILE A 51 18.92 12.58 -2.45
CA ILE A 51 18.82 13.97 -2.02
C ILE A 51 20.06 14.29 -1.18
N TYR A 52 20.90 15.20 -1.65
CA TYR A 52 22.08 15.62 -0.92
C TYR A 52 21.70 16.45 0.30
N HIS A 53 22.54 16.42 1.35
CA HIS A 53 22.27 17.11 2.60
C HIS A 53 21.96 18.60 2.40
N SER A 54 22.71 19.30 1.55
CA SER A 54 22.49 20.70 1.22
C SER A 54 21.13 21.00 0.57
N GLN A 55 20.48 19.98 -0.01
CA GLN A 55 19.20 20.10 -0.69
C GLN A 55 18.00 19.86 0.24
N ILE A 56 18.22 19.34 1.45
CA ILE A 56 17.14 19.01 2.38
C ILE A 56 16.74 20.24 3.18
N ASP A 57 15.49 20.68 3.02
CA ASP A 57 14.87 21.72 3.87
C ASP A 57 14.40 21.13 5.21
N SER A 58 13.70 19.99 5.16
CA SER A 58 13.25 19.26 6.35
C SER A 58 13.17 17.76 6.12
N ILE A 59 13.36 16.98 7.18
CA ILE A 59 13.14 15.53 7.19
C ILE A 59 12.53 15.11 8.53
N GLU A 60 11.42 14.38 8.45
CA GLU A 60 10.70 13.84 9.59
C GLU A 60 10.53 12.33 9.44
N GLU A 61 10.67 11.61 10.55
CA GLU A 61 10.30 10.21 10.63
C GLU A 61 8.78 10.11 10.64
N ILE A 62 8.25 9.22 9.80
CA ILE A 62 6.82 8.91 9.76
C ILE A 62 6.62 7.49 10.23
N GLU A 63 5.53 7.27 10.96
CA GLU A 63 5.09 5.94 11.35
C GLU A 63 4.20 5.41 10.25
N VAL A 64 4.51 4.22 9.75
CA VAL A 64 3.69 3.52 8.75
C VAL A 64 3.15 2.24 9.38
N HIS A 65 1.87 1.96 9.15
CA HIS A 65 1.18 0.88 9.83
C HIS A 65 0.72 -0.24 8.87
N GLY A 66 0.87 -0.03 7.56
CA GLY A 66 0.50 -0.98 6.52
C GLY A 66 -0.98 -1.33 6.57
N THR A 67 -1.32 -2.59 6.27
CA THR A 67 -2.71 -3.06 6.37
C THR A 67 -3.14 -3.20 7.83
N ALA A 68 -3.85 -2.21 8.37
CA ALA A 68 -4.52 -2.28 9.68
C ALA A 68 -5.99 -2.70 9.55
N GLU A 69 -6.60 -3.23 10.63
CA GLU A 69 -8.05 -3.48 10.63
C GLU A 69 -8.81 -2.15 10.72
N LEU A 70 -9.77 -1.92 9.83
CA LEU A 70 -10.57 -0.69 9.78
C LEU A 70 -12.05 -1.00 9.91
N CYS A 71 -12.73 -0.33 10.84
CA CYS A 71 -14.18 -0.46 11.00
C CYS A 71 -14.92 0.68 10.31
N THR A 72 -16.03 0.35 9.67
CA THR A 72 -17.01 1.29 9.15
C THR A 72 -18.36 1.09 9.84
N ASP A 73 -19.40 1.80 9.40
CA ASP A 73 -20.76 1.64 9.93
C ASP A 73 -21.33 0.22 9.69
N ARG A 74 -20.94 -0.45 8.60
CA ARG A 74 -21.53 -1.71 8.14
C ARG A 74 -20.55 -2.84 7.94
N MET A 75 -19.24 -2.59 7.94
CA MET A 75 -18.25 -3.60 7.59
C MET A 75 -16.94 -3.43 8.36
N VAL A 76 -16.17 -4.51 8.38
CA VAL A 76 -14.78 -4.51 8.79
C VAL A 76 -13.92 -4.73 7.55
N LEU A 77 -12.90 -3.89 7.38
CA LEU A 77 -11.83 -4.10 6.44
C LEU A 77 -10.70 -4.81 7.19
N ARG A 78 -10.52 -6.10 6.92
CA ARG A 78 -9.57 -6.96 7.65
C ARG A 78 -8.48 -7.51 6.73
N ARG A 79 -7.39 -7.99 7.33
CA ARG A 79 -6.39 -8.79 6.61
C ARG A 79 -7.01 -10.07 6.08
N TYR A 80 -6.42 -10.56 5.00
CA TYR A 80 -6.74 -11.85 4.42
C TYR A 80 -6.31 -13.00 5.35
N CYS A 81 -7.07 -14.08 5.35
CA CYS A 81 -6.68 -15.36 5.92
C CYS A 81 -6.70 -16.47 4.85
N PRO A 82 -6.00 -17.60 5.05
CA PRO A 82 -5.92 -18.67 4.05
C PRO A 82 -7.29 -19.18 3.57
N GLU A 83 -8.28 -19.18 4.45
CA GLU A 83 -9.64 -19.65 4.19
C GLU A 83 -10.43 -18.74 3.22
N ASP A 84 -10.01 -17.49 3.05
CA ASP A 84 -10.65 -16.56 2.11
C ASP A 84 -10.52 -17.03 0.66
N ALA A 85 -9.51 -17.85 0.34
CA ALA A 85 -9.24 -18.31 -1.03
C ALA A 85 -10.42 -19.08 -1.64
N ASP A 86 -11.06 -19.96 -0.87
CA ASP A 86 -12.23 -20.72 -1.32
C ASP A 86 -13.41 -19.80 -1.64
N VAL A 87 -13.65 -18.80 -0.78
CA VAL A 87 -14.75 -17.84 -0.95
C VAL A 87 -14.47 -16.93 -2.14
N LEU A 88 -13.21 -16.49 -2.32
CA LEU A 88 -12.79 -15.66 -3.44
C LEU A 88 -12.92 -16.39 -4.77
N TYR A 89 -12.49 -17.66 -4.84
CA TYR A 89 -12.69 -18.51 -6.01
C TYR A 89 -14.19 -18.65 -6.34
N GLN A 90 -15.02 -18.97 -5.36
CA GLN A 90 -16.46 -19.14 -5.58
C GLN A 90 -17.14 -17.83 -6.04
N LYS A 91 -16.85 -16.70 -5.40
CA LYS A 91 -17.56 -15.43 -5.65
C LYS A 91 -17.00 -14.61 -6.82
N PHE A 92 -15.69 -14.69 -7.08
CA PHE A 92 -14.99 -13.86 -8.07
C PHE A 92 -14.40 -14.68 -9.20
N GLY A 93 -13.83 -15.85 -8.87
CA GLY A 93 -13.23 -16.76 -9.83
C GLY A 93 -14.24 -17.37 -10.81
N SER A 94 -15.27 -18.00 -10.25
CA SER A 94 -16.22 -18.82 -10.99
C SER A 94 -17.35 -18.04 -11.68
N ASP A 95 -17.50 -16.74 -11.39
CA ASP A 95 -18.51 -15.87 -11.99
C ASP A 95 -17.91 -15.03 -13.12
N PRO A 96 -18.22 -15.32 -14.41
CA PRO A 96 -17.70 -14.55 -15.54
C PRO A 96 -18.10 -13.07 -15.52
N ALA A 97 -19.15 -12.69 -14.78
CA ALA A 97 -19.53 -11.29 -14.63
C ALA A 97 -18.46 -10.50 -13.86
N MET A 98 -17.72 -11.16 -12.96
CA MET A 98 -16.71 -10.52 -12.12
C MET A 98 -15.42 -10.17 -12.88
N SER A 99 -15.07 -10.92 -13.93
CA SER A 99 -13.92 -10.64 -14.79
C SER A 99 -14.30 -9.95 -16.11
N ARG A 100 -15.57 -9.59 -16.31
CA ARG A 100 -16.04 -9.00 -17.57
C ARG A 100 -15.33 -7.67 -17.92
N TYR A 101 -14.97 -6.89 -16.90
CA TYR A 101 -14.38 -5.56 -17.05
C TYR A 101 -12.92 -5.49 -16.60
N SER A 102 -12.46 -6.49 -15.84
CA SER A 102 -11.05 -6.66 -15.49
C SER A 102 -10.46 -7.66 -16.47
N GLY A 103 -9.54 -7.23 -17.35
CA GLY A 103 -8.85 -8.11 -18.30
C GLY A 103 -7.99 -9.21 -17.65
N TRP A 104 -8.08 -9.37 -16.33
CA TRP A 104 -7.36 -10.33 -15.51
C TRP A 104 -8.27 -10.80 -14.36
N ASN A 105 -8.27 -12.11 -14.08
CA ASN A 105 -8.98 -12.73 -12.96
C ASN A 105 -7.97 -13.48 -12.07
N PRO A 106 -7.51 -12.90 -10.96
CA PRO A 106 -6.55 -13.56 -10.06
C PRO A 106 -7.16 -14.75 -9.30
N TYR A 107 -8.48 -14.95 -9.41
CA TYR A 107 -9.21 -16.00 -8.70
C TYR A 107 -9.76 -17.07 -9.63
N GLU A 108 -9.39 -17.12 -10.92
CA GLU A 108 -10.02 -17.98 -11.94
C GLU A 108 -10.04 -19.48 -11.58
N THR A 109 -9.01 -19.96 -10.89
CA THR A 109 -8.95 -21.32 -10.34
C THR A 109 -8.70 -21.26 -8.83
N LEU A 110 -9.01 -22.34 -8.12
CA LEU A 110 -8.75 -22.42 -6.68
C LEU A 110 -7.25 -22.24 -6.37
N ASP A 111 -6.36 -22.86 -7.16
CA ASP A 111 -4.92 -22.72 -6.99
C ASP A 111 -4.46 -21.25 -7.17
N MET A 112 -5.02 -20.54 -8.16
CA MET A 112 -4.73 -19.12 -8.38
C MET A 112 -5.24 -18.26 -7.22
N ALA A 113 -6.41 -18.57 -6.68
CA ALA A 113 -6.96 -17.86 -5.53
C ALA A 113 -6.10 -18.08 -4.28
N GLN A 114 -5.69 -19.32 -4.00
CA GLN A 114 -4.79 -19.65 -2.89
C GLN A 114 -3.45 -18.94 -3.01
N GLU A 115 -2.85 -18.93 -4.21
CA GLU A 115 -1.60 -18.23 -4.47
C GLU A 115 -1.74 -16.71 -4.29
N THR A 116 -2.84 -16.13 -4.77
CA THR A 116 -3.13 -14.70 -4.62
C THR A 116 -3.29 -14.32 -3.14
N VAL A 117 -4.08 -15.08 -2.38
CA VAL A 117 -4.27 -14.86 -0.94
C VAL A 117 -2.95 -14.99 -0.20
N ARG A 118 -2.15 -16.02 -0.51
CA ARG A 118 -0.82 -16.22 0.09
C ARG A 118 0.08 -15.02 -0.15
N ARG A 119 0.10 -14.46 -1.37
CA ARG A 119 0.90 -13.27 -1.69
C ARG A 119 0.51 -12.06 -0.85
N PHE A 120 -0.78 -11.81 -0.63
CA PHE A 120 -1.24 -10.73 0.25
C PHE A 120 -0.87 -10.99 1.71
N ILE A 121 -0.95 -12.23 2.18
CA ILE A 121 -0.53 -12.59 3.54
C ILE A 121 0.98 -12.37 3.73
N ASP A 122 1.78 -12.83 2.77
CA ASP A 122 3.22 -12.70 2.79
C ASP A 122 3.65 -11.22 2.70
N SER A 123 2.86 -10.35 2.04
CA SER A 123 3.17 -8.93 1.91
C SER A 123 2.88 -8.11 3.17
N TYR A 124 2.15 -8.61 4.17
CA TYR A 124 1.90 -7.85 5.41
C TYR A 124 3.13 -7.63 6.28
N GLY A 125 4.26 -8.26 5.96
CA GLY A 125 5.56 -7.91 6.54
C GLY A 125 6.11 -6.58 6.02
N ASP A 126 5.58 -6.08 4.90
CA ASP A 126 5.87 -4.78 4.33
C ASP A 126 4.86 -3.75 4.84
N GLU A 127 5.36 -2.71 5.52
CA GLU A 127 4.58 -1.62 6.09
C GLU A 127 3.93 -0.73 5.01
N ARG A 128 4.22 -0.94 3.73
CA ARG A 128 3.54 -0.30 2.59
C ARG A 128 2.62 -1.23 1.81
N SER A 129 2.31 -2.40 2.37
CA SER A 129 1.29 -3.28 1.81
C SER A 129 -0.09 -2.92 2.34
N TYR A 130 -0.99 -2.55 1.43
CA TYR A 130 -2.36 -2.15 1.73
C TYR A 130 -3.35 -3.02 0.96
N SER A 131 -3.86 -4.06 1.61
CA SER A 131 -4.87 -4.93 1.02
C SER A 131 -5.82 -5.49 2.07
N TRP A 132 -7.11 -5.35 1.83
CA TRP A 132 -8.16 -5.73 2.75
C TRP A 132 -9.19 -6.62 2.08
N VAL A 133 -9.72 -7.51 2.91
CA VAL A 133 -11.02 -8.14 2.70
C VAL A 133 -12.10 -7.21 3.24
N MET A 134 -13.17 -7.01 2.47
CA MET A 134 -14.39 -6.35 2.93
C MET A 134 -15.31 -7.41 3.55
N ASP A 135 -15.56 -7.31 4.86
CA ASP A 135 -16.30 -8.29 5.63
C ASP A 135 -17.54 -7.66 6.29
N VAL A 136 -18.73 -8.19 6.00
CA VAL A 136 -20.00 -7.76 6.61
C VAL A 136 -20.58 -8.94 7.37
N ASP A 137 -20.65 -8.83 8.69
CA ASP A 137 -21.20 -9.87 9.58
C ASP A 137 -20.58 -11.26 9.34
N ASP A 138 -19.24 -11.34 9.32
CA ASP A 138 -18.45 -12.55 9.05
C ASP A 138 -18.62 -13.12 7.63
N VAL A 139 -19.03 -12.28 6.68
CA VAL A 139 -19.18 -12.62 5.26
C VAL A 139 -18.23 -11.78 4.43
N LEU A 140 -17.27 -12.44 3.77
CA LEU A 140 -16.47 -11.82 2.72
C LEU A 140 -17.38 -11.37 1.56
N ILE A 141 -17.47 -10.07 1.35
CA ILE A 141 -18.28 -9.46 0.28
C ILE A 141 -17.44 -8.86 -0.84
N GLY A 142 -16.15 -8.66 -0.62
CA GLY A 142 -15.31 -7.88 -1.50
C GLY A 142 -13.87 -7.82 -1.05
N THR A 143 -13.08 -7.13 -1.85
CA THR A 143 -11.69 -6.80 -1.57
C THR A 143 -11.46 -5.33 -1.94
N ILE A 144 -10.55 -4.68 -1.22
CA ILE A 144 -10.06 -3.34 -1.55
C ILE A 144 -8.57 -3.28 -1.22
N GLY A 145 -7.78 -2.59 -2.04
CA GLY A 145 -6.35 -2.44 -1.80
C GLY A 145 -5.82 -1.18 -2.47
N ALA A 146 -4.68 -0.72 -1.98
CA ALA A 146 -4.00 0.47 -2.47
C ALA A 146 -2.59 0.11 -2.90
N TYR A 147 -2.19 0.53 -4.09
CA TYR A 147 -0.98 0.09 -4.77
C TYR A 147 -0.48 1.14 -5.76
N ASP A 148 0.68 0.88 -6.38
CA ASP A 148 1.36 1.78 -7.32
C ASP A 148 1.51 3.21 -6.77
N PHE A 149 2.18 3.32 -5.61
CA PHE A 149 2.51 4.59 -5.00
C PHE A 149 3.54 5.31 -5.86
N GLN A 150 3.15 6.42 -6.49
CA GLN A 150 4.03 7.26 -7.30
C GLN A 150 3.84 8.72 -6.91
N ASN A 151 4.85 9.35 -6.32
CA ASN A 151 4.85 10.77 -5.93
C ASN A 151 3.58 11.19 -5.17
N ASP A 152 2.64 11.82 -5.87
CA ASP A 152 1.36 12.37 -5.40
C ASP A 152 0.15 11.50 -5.77
N ARG A 153 0.38 10.24 -6.20
CA ARG A 153 -0.65 9.34 -6.72
C ARG A 153 -0.56 7.97 -6.09
N ILE A 154 -1.74 7.39 -5.95
CA ILE A 154 -1.95 6.03 -5.50
C ILE A 154 -3.10 5.45 -6.31
N GLU A 155 -2.96 4.20 -6.76
CA GLU A 155 -4.06 3.45 -7.34
C GLU A 155 -4.82 2.71 -6.24
N VAL A 156 -6.14 2.81 -6.25
CA VAL A 156 -7.00 2.01 -5.37
C VAL A 156 -7.87 1.10 -6.21
N GLY A 157 -7.73 -0.20 -6.01
CA GLY A 157 -8.51 -1.23 -6.65
C GLY A 157 -9.48 -1.87 -5.66
N PHE A 158 -10.70 -2.17 -6.10
CA PHE A 158 -11.65 -2.92 -5.30
C PHE A 158 -12.49 -3.85 -6.17
N SER A 159 -13.04 -4.89 -5.56
CA SER A 159 -13.99 -5.80 -6.17
C SER A 159 -15.09 -6.11 -5.16
N VAL A 160 -16.35 -6.09 -5.60
CA VAL A 160 -17.50 -6.42 -4.75
C VAL A 160 -18.28 -7.54 -5.42
N ALA A 161 -18.54 -8.62 -4.69
CA ALA A 161 -19.29 -9.77 -5.20
C ALA A 161 -20.67 -9.33 -5.72
N ALA A 162 -21.12 -9.90 -6.83
CA ALA A 162 -22.30 -9.44 -7.59
C ALA A 162 -23.55 -9.20 -6.71
N GLY A 163 -23.85 -10.11 -5.77
CA GLY A 163 -25.00 -9.99 -4.88
C GLY A 163 -24.96 -8.80 -3.90
N TRP A 164 -23.80 -8.18 -3.70
CA TRP A 164 -23.55 -7.08 -2.78
C TRP A 164 -23.36 -5.72 -3.48
N GLN A 165 -23.30 -5.72 -4.82
CA GLN A 165 -23.19 -4.50 -5.62
C GLN A 165 -24.46 -3.63 -5.52
N GLY A 166 -24.33 -2.34 -5.84
CA GLY A 166 -25.45 -1.38 -5.82
C GLY A 166 -25.90 -0.92 -4.43
N ARG A 167 -25.18 -1.30 -3.36
CA ARG A 167 -25.50 -0.98 -1.96
C ARG A 167 -24.62 0.12 -1.32
N GLY A 168 -23.75 0.74 -2.12
CA GLY A 168 -22.79 1.76 -1.66
C GLY A 168 -21.63 1.24 -0.82
N LEU A 169 -21.44 -0.08 -0.73
CA LEU A 169 -20.42 -0.71 0.13
C LEU A 169 -18.99 -0.41 -0.35
N ALA A 170 -18.73 -0.42 -1.66
CA ALA A 170 -17.44 -0.01 -2.20
C ALA A 170 -17.10 1.45 -1.87
N THR A 171 -18.09 2.35 -1.96
CA THR A 171 -17.90 3.77 -1.63
C THR A 171 -17.59 3.97 -0.15
N GLU A 172 -18.24 3.22 0.73
CA GLU A 172 -17.97 3.26 2.17
C GLU A 172 -16.56 2.76 2.49
N ALA A 173 -16.17 1.61 1.95
CA ALA A 173 -14.82 1.07 2.12
C ALA A 173 -13.75 2.03 1.60
N LEU A 174 -13.94 2.58 0.38
CA LEU A 174 -13.01 3.52 -0.23
C LEU A 174 -12.82 4.77 0.62
N LYS A 175 -13.90 5.35 1.16
CA LYS A 175 -13.79 6.51 2.06
C LYS A 175 -12.94 6.20 3.28
N LYS A 176 -13.14 5.03 3.90
CA LYS A 176 -12.37 4.66 5.09
C LYS A 176 -10.90 4.39 4.77
N VAL A 177 -10.61 3.77 3.63
CA VAL A 177 -9.24 3.57 3.15
C VAL A 177 -8.56 4.91 2.84
N LEU A 178 -9.25 5.85 2.19
CA LEU A 178 -8.69 7.18 1.92
C LEU A 178 -8.43 7.98 3.20
N GLU A 179 -9.37 7.96 4.15
CA GLU A 179 -9.16 8.55 5.49
C GLU A 179 -7.91 7.97 6.14
N TYR A 180 -7.80 6.63 6.18
CA TYR A 180 -6.64 5.95 6.75
C TYR A 180 -5.32 6.34 6.07
N LEU A 181 -5.29 6.31 4.73
CA LEU A 181 -4.09 6.61 3.96
C LEU A 181 -3.68 8.08 3.99
N THR A 182 -4.63 9.01 4.20
CA THR A 182 -4.32 10.44 4.22
C THR A 182 -4.08 10.99 5.63
N GLU A 183 -4.67 10.39 6.65
CA GLU A 183 -4.53 10.85 8.04
C GLU A 183 -3.43 10.11 8.81
N ASN A 184 -3.18 8.83 8.50
CA ASN A 184 -2.21 8.01 9.25
C ASN A 184 -0.95 7.66 8.44
N GLU A 185 -1.04 7.55 7.12
CA GLU A 185 0.07 7.16 6.23
C GLU A 185 0.53 8.29 5.29
N GLY A 186 -0.20 9.41 5.30
CA GLY A 186 -0.13 10.50 4.33
C GLY A 186 0.82 11.59 4.75
#